data_AF-A0A3A8ZII5-F1
#
_entry.id   AF-A0A3A8ZII5-F1
#
_cell.length_a   1.000
_cell.length_b   1.000
_cell.length_c   1.000
_cell.angle_alpha   90.00
_cell.angle_beta   90.00
_cell.angle_gamma   90.00
#
_symmetry.space_group_name_H-M   'P 1'
#
loop_
_entity.id
_entity.type
_entity.pdbx_description
1 polymer ?
#
loop_
_entity_poly.entity_id
_entity_poly.type
_entity_poly.pdbx_seq_one_letter_code
_entity_poly.pdbx_strand_id
1 'polypeptide(L)' 'MFYIKDYVAREWVIKRFFLPIVDFETGDYLGVEIKEGICQSIISLYSHGENILHELEMDFYDALLKYGLHDDE' A
#
# COMPACT_ATOMS: atom_id res chain seq x y z
N MET A 1 -1.10 -12.19 -4.61
CA MET A 1 0.07 -12.59 -3.81
C MET A 1 0.55 -11.35 -3.06
N PHE A 2 0.86 -11.45 -1.77
CA PHE A 2 1.17 -10.30 -0.91
C PHE A 2 2.68 -10.20 -0.72
N TYR A 3 3.33 -9.20 -1.35
CA TYR A 3 4.77 -9.03 -1.30
C TYR A 3 5.17 -7.70 -0.71
N ILE A 4 6.00 -7.72 0.33
CA ILE A 4 6.61 -6.49 0.85
C ILE A 4 7.65 -5.99 -0.17
N LYS A 5 7.57 -4.72 -0.55
CA LYS A 5 8.54 -4.11 -1.47
C LYS A 5 9.88 -3.89 -0.77
N ASP A 6 10.93 -4.36 -1.42
CA ASP A 6 12.32 -4.10 -1.00
C ASP A 6 12.78 -2.68 -1.34
N TYR A 7 12.16 -2.05 -2.34
CA TYR A 7 12.56 -0.73 -2.84
C TYR A 7 11.37 0.06 -3.41
N VAL A 8 11.42 1.38 -3.21
CA VAL A 8 10.55 2.35 -3.89
C VAL A 8 11.35 3.58 -4.32
N ALA A 9 11.10 4.06 -5.54
CA ALA A 9 11.71 5.29 -6.03
C ALA A 9 11.13 6.52 -5.31
N ARG A 10 12.00 7.39 -4.78
CA ARG A 10 11.62 8.60 -4.05
C ARG A 10 10.73 9.53 -4.89
N GLU A 11 11.06 9.68 -6.17
CA GLU A 11 10.32 10.56 -7.10
C GLU A 11 8.88 10.07 -7.29
N TRP A 12 8.68 8.76 -7.26
CA TRP A 12 7.35 8.15 -7.37
C TRP A 12 6.49 8.47 -6.15
N VAL A 13 7.07 8.34 -4.94
CA VAL A 13 6.41 8.64 -3.66
C VAL A 13 6.02 10.10 -3.57
N ILE A 14 6.95 11.00 -3.91
CA ILE A 14 6.71 12.45 -3.87
C ILE A 14 5.63 12.85 -4.88
N LYS A 15 5.63 12.26 -6.08
CA LYS A 15 4.62 12.57 -7.10
C LYS A 15 3.21 12.15 -6.70
N ARG A 16 3.08 11.07 -5.91
CA ARG A 16 1.78 10.47 -5.55
C ARG A 16 1.34 10.74 -4.13
N PHE A 17 2.20 11.33 -3.30
CA PHE A 17 1.95 11.44 -1.86
C PHE A 17 1.53 10.11 -1.24
N PHE A 18 2.20 9.02 -1.65
CA PHE A 18 1.86 7.67 -1.24
C PHE A 18 3.11 6.82 -1.15
N LEU A 19 3.29 6.14 -0.01
CA LEU A 19 4.38 5.22 0.24
C LEU A 19 3.86 3.78 0.05
N PRO A 20 4.18 3.12 -1.08
CA PRO A 20 3.80 1.74 -1.32
C PRO A 20 4.65 0.82 -0.43
N ILE A 21 3.98 -0.12 0.23
CA ILE A 21 4.59 -1.11 1.11
C ILE A 21 4.47 -2.51 0.49
N VAL A 22 3.33 -2.80 -0.15
CA VAL A 22 3.02 -4.11 -0.72
C VAL A 22 2.79 -4.00 -2.22
N ASP A 23 3.29 -4.97 -2.96
CA ASP A 23 3.06 -5.16 -4.39
C ASP A 23 2.12 -6.36 -4.63
N PHE A 24 1.05 -6.13 -5.40
CA PHE A 24 0.15 -7.20 -5.82
C PHE A 24 0.50 -7.82 -7.18
N GLU A 25 1.62 -7.42 -7.79
CA GLU A 25 2.09 -7.85 -9.12
C GLU A 25 1.17 -7.45 -10.29
N THR A 26 0.07 -6.76 -10.01
CA THR A 26 -0.85 -6.18 -11.00
C THR A 26 -0.53 -4.71 -11.33
N GLY A 27 0.42 -4.13 -10.59
CA GLY A 27 0.68 -2.68 -10.57
C GLY A 27 -0.08 -1.95 -9.45
N ASP A 28 -1.02 -2.62 -8.78
CA ASP A 28 -1.71 -2.10 -7.61
C ASP A 28 -0.86 -2.26 -6.35
N TYR A 29 -0.95 -1.30 -5.43
CA TYR A 29 -0.12 -1.27 -4.23
C TYR A 29 -0.95 -1.06 -2.96
N LEU A 30 -0.64 -1.79 -1.88
CA LEU A 30 -1.00 -1.32 -0.54
C LEU A 30 0.12 -0.47 0.02
N GLY A 31 -0.25 0.51 0.81
CA GLY A 31 0.70 1.41 1.42
C GLY A 31 -0.01 2.45 2.26
N VAL A 32 0.70 3.53 2.54
CA VAL A 32 0.16 4.62 3.36
C VAL A 32 0.18 5.92 2.57
N GLU A 33 -0.91 6.67 2.68
CA GLU A 33 -0.96 8.03 2.16
C GLU A 33 -0.04 8.95 2.98
N ILE A 34 0.46 10.01 2.34
CA ILE A 34 1.29 11.04 2.97
C ILE A 34 0.50 12.35 2.95
N LYS A 35 -0.01 12.76 4.11
CA LYS A 35 -0.70 14.05 4.28
C LYS A 35 0.22 14.99 5.04
N GLU A 36 0.46 16.19 4.49
CA GLU A 36 1.33 17.21 5.09
C GLU A 36 2.75 16.69 5.44
N GLY A 37 3.26 15.75 4.63
CA GLY A 37 4.58 15.14 4.85
C GLY A 37 4.62 14.05 5.92
N ILE A 38 3.46 13.64 6.47
CA ILE A 38 3.33 12.62 7.50
C ILE A 38 2.64 11.39 6.90
N CYS A 39 3.26 10.21 7.08
CA CYS A 39 2.64 8.94 6.72
C CYS A 39 1.45 8.68 7.63
N GLN A 40 0.30 8.39 7.03
CA GLN A 40 -0.90 8.05 7.77
C GLN A 40 -0.81 6.64 8.35
N SER A 41 -1.55 6.36 9.41
CA SER A 41 -1.60 5.03 10.05
C SER A 41 -2.55 4.06 9.37
N ILE A 42 -3.47 4.57 8.56
CA ILE A 42 -4.47 3.79 7.82
C ILE A 42 -3.87 3.41 6.46
N ILE A 43 -4.04 2.15 6.08
CA ILE A 43 -3.62 1.63 4.79
C ILE A 43 -4.58 2.08 3.69
N SER A 44 -3.99 2.43 2.55
CA SER A 44 -4.69 2.72 1.32
C SER A 44 -4.23 1.81 0.18
N LEU A 45 -5.16 1.48 -0.71
CA LEU A 45 -4.91 0.80 -1.98
C LEU A 45 -4.73 1.84 -3.08
N TYR A 46 -3.58 1.84 -3.72
CA TYR A 46 -3.37 2.51 -5.00
C TYR A 46 -3.78 1.58 -6.14
N SER A 47 -4.86 1.93 -6.85
CA SER A 47 -5.29 1.27 -8.08
C SER A 47 -4.55 1.87 -9.26
N HIS A 48 -3.71 1.08 -9.94
CA HIS A 48 -2.95 1.54 -11.10
C HIS A 48 -3.86 1.84 -12.29
N GLY A 49 -4.84 0.97 -12.54
CA GLY A 49 -5.77 1.10 -13.66
C GLY A 49 -6.62 2.37 -13.59
N GLU A 50 -7.04 2.73 -12.37
CA GLU A 50 -7.89 3.90 -12.14
C GLU A 50 -7.08 5.15 -11.74
N ASN A 51 -5.82 4.96 -11.34
CA ASN A 51 -4.95 5.99 -10.77
C ASN A 51 -5.61 6.72 -9.58
N ILE A 52 -6.27 5.94 -8.71
CA ILE A 52 -7.01 6.41 -7.53
C ILE A 52 -6.47 5.71 -6.27
N LEU A 53 -6.54 6.41 -5.13
CA LEU A 53 -6.28 5.87 -3.80
C LEU A 53 -7.60 5.57 -3.09
N HIS A 54 -7.71 4.37 -2.53
CA HIS A 54 -8.85 3.95 -1.71
C HIS A 54 -8.37 3.64 -0.29
N GLU A 55 -8.84 4.40 0.69
CA GLU A 55 -8.57 4.10 2.10
C GLU A 55 -9.32 2.81 2.49
N LEU A 56 -8.65 1.90 3.20
CA LEU A 56 -9.21 0.59 3.56
C LEU A 56 -9.68 0.49 5.01
N GLU A 57 -9.71 1.61 5.75
CA GLU A 57 -10.15 1.69 7.15
C GLU A 57 -9.50 0.63 8.08
N MET A 58 -8.26 0.24 7.77
CA MET A 58 -7.50 -0.77 8.53
C MET A 58 -6.03 -0.35 8.63
N ASP A 59 -5.33 -0.82 9.66
CA ASP A 59 -3.90 -0.57 9.78
C ASP A 59 -3.06 -1.61 9.00
N PHE A 60 -1.74 -1.44 9.02
CA PHE A 60 -0.83 -2.36 8.32
C PHE A 60 -0.85 -3.78 8.89
N TYR A 61 -1.00 -3.94 10.19
CA TYR A 61 -1.01 -5.25 10.82
C TYR A 61 -2.30 -6.01 10.52
N ASP A 62 -3.44 -5.31 10.50
CA ASP A 62 -4.71 -5.85 10.03
C ASP A 62 -4.60 -6.34 8.58
N ALA A 63 -3.99 -5.53 7.70
CA ALA A 63 -3.77 -5.92 6.30
C ALA A 63 -2.84 -7.14 6.18
N LEU A 64 -1.79 -7.22 7.00
CA LEU A 64 -0.89 -8.36 7.02
C LEU A 64 -1.61 -9.64 7.48
N LEU A 65 -2.40 -9.57 8.54
CA LEU A 65 -3.22 -10.69 9.03
C LEU A 65 -4.24 -11.15 7.99
N LYS A 66 -4.84 -10.21 7.25
CA LYS A 66 -5.89 -10.52 6.27
C LYS A 66 -5.36 -11.07 4.95
N TYR A 67 -4.25 -10.52 4.46
CA TYR A 67 -3.76 -10.77 3.09
C TYR A 67 -2.39 -11.44 3.02
N GLY A 68 -1.54 -11.24 4.03
CA GLY A 68 -0.16 -11.74 4.04
C GLY A 68 0.01 -13.07 4.76
N LEU A 69 -0.90 -13.39 5.69
CA LEU A 69 -0.93 -14.65 6.43
C LEU A 69 -2.13 -15.46 5.94
N HIS A 70 -2.02 -16.04 4.75
CA HIS A 70 -2.86 -17.16 4.39
C HIS A 70 -2.27 -18.41 5.06
N ASP A 71 -2.96 -18.93 6.07
CA ASP A 71 -2.83 -20.35 6.40
C ASP A 71 -3.43 -21.11 5.22
N ASP A 72 -2.57 -21.77 4.44
CA ASP A 72 -3.00 -22.80 3.51
C ASP A 72 -3.57 -23.98 4.35
N GLU A 73 -4.84 -23.90 4.76
CA GLU A 73 -5.64 -25.09 5.09
C GLU A 73 -6.37 -25.62 3.83
#